data_AF-A0A7S2CVS4-F1
#
_entry.id   AF-A0A7S2CVS4-F1
#
_cell.length_a   1.000
_cell.length_b   1.000
_cell.length_c   1.000
_cell.angle_alpha   90.00
_cell.angle_beta   90.00
_cell.angle_gamma   90.00
#
_symmetry.space_group_name_H-M   'P 1'
#
loop_
_entity.id
_entity.type
_entity.pdbx_description
1 polymer ?
#
loop_
_entity_poly.entity_id
_entity_poly.type
_entity_poly.pdbx_seq_one_letter_code
_entity_poly.pdbx_strand_id
1 'polypeptide(L)'
;AEAKEREREWLRNQLSGDLDDNKIVDGASGERRIYRKRGEPEKKLGMQQRLPKRIVFAVDLSASMARMNGWDGRLDRMASGVIMLMEALSDPQFAHKFDYSIVGHSGARYDVPLVAFGEPPKSEDERALVVENMYRHAKSATTGDNSLQAAICATAMVAEEQADDHLVFLLSDANLGRYNIAPSQISAALTSDPSVTGHAIFVAEPSAADWLAAEMPAGRGFAAMEASSLVSTLKQAFEAAVVE
;
A
#
# COMPACT_ATOMS: atom_id res chain seq x y z
N ALA A 1 -22.03 14.10 -33.09
CA ALA A 1 -20.91 14.94 -32.64
C ALA A 1 -19.66 14.07 -32.66
N GLU A 2 -18.58 14.61 -33.24
CA GLU A 2 -17.37 13.91 -33.69
C GLU A 2 -16.76 12.95 -32.67
N ALA A 3 -16.34 11.79 -33.18
CA ALA A 3 -15.40 10.92 -32.50
C ALA A 3 -14.08 11.69 -32.34
N LYS A 4 -13.72 12.04 -31.10
CA LYS A 4 -12.42 12.63 -30.78
C LYS A 4 -11.33 11.74 -31.36
N GLU A 5 -10.64 12.25 -32.39
CA GLU A 5 -9.43 11.65 -32.94
C GLU A 5 -8.43 11.42 -31.80
N ARG A 6 -7.97 10.17 -31.68
CA ARG A 6 -6.97 9.78 -30.69
C ARG A 6 -5.65 10.44 -31.05
N GLU A 7 -5.13 11.29 -30.17
CA GLU A 7 -3.83 11.94 -30.36
C GLU A 7 -2.73 10.88 -30.49
N ARG A 8 -2.01 10.90 -31.63
CA ARG A 8 -0.89 10.00 -31.91
C ARG A 8 0.36 10.52 -31.22
N GLU A 9 0.95 9.71 -30.35
CA GLU A 9 2.19 10.01 -29.65
C GLU A 9 3.42 9.46 -30.38
N TRP A 10 4.60 9.94 -29.99
CA TRP A 10 5.88 9.44 -30.47
C TRP A 10 6.33 8.22 -29.66
N LEU A 11 6.16 7.03 -30.22
CA LEU A 11 6.71 5.79 -29.68
C LEU A 11 8.23 5.78 -29.87
N ARG A 12 9.00 5.73 -28.78
CA ARG A 12 10.47 5.72 -28.78
C ARG A 12 11.04 4.30 -28.82
N ASN A 13 12.36 4.15 -28.92
CA ASN A 13 13.08 2.87 -28.90
C ASN A 13 12.69 1.90 -30.02
N GLN A 14 12.37 2.42 -31.19
CA GLN A 14 11.99 1.63 -32.36
C GLN A 14 13.23 1.25 -33.16
N LEU A 15 13.17 0.09 -33.82
CA LEU A 15 14.22 -0.38 -34.75
C LEU A 15 14.18 0.31 -36.12
N SER A 16 13.12 1.07 -36.39
CA SER A 16 12.93 1.84 -37.61
C SER A 16 11.96 2.98 -37.34
N GLY A 17 12.03 4.05 -38.13
CA GLY A 17 11.21 5.25 -37.96
C GLY A 17 12.02 6.52 -38.20
N ASP A 18 11.55 7.63 -37.66
CA ASP A 18 12.32 8.88 -37.61
C ASP A 18 13.41 8.74 -36.55
N LEU A 19 14.60 9.27 -36.78
CA LEU A 19 15.67 9.23 -35.79
C LEU A 19 15.24 10.01 -34.53
N ASP A 20 15.45 9.43 -33.35
CA ASP A 20 15.24 10.13 -32.07
C ASP A 20 16.49 10.94 -31.76
N ASP A 21 16.38 12.27 -31.82
CA ASP A 21 17.50 13.19 -31.65
C ASP A 21 18.21 13.02 -30.29
N ASN A 22 17.50 12.49 -29.28
CA ASN A 22 18.07 12.20 -27.96
C ASN A 22 18.95 10.94 -27.94
N LYS A 23 18.93 10.13 -29.01
CA LYS A 23 19.62 8.82 -29.11
C LYS A 23 20.72 8.79 -30.16
N ILE A 24 21.17 9.96 -30.61
CA ILE A 24 22.26 10.08 -31.60
C ILE A 24 23.55 9.47 -31.04
N VAL A 25 23.85 9.69 -29.75
CA VAL A 25 25.03 9.12 -29.08
C VAL A 25 24.90 7.59 -28.96
N ASP A 26 23.72 7.08 -28.63
CA ASP A 26 23.43 5.64 -28.56
C ASP A 26 23.61 4.97 -29.94
N GLY A 27 23.20 5.64 -31.02
CA GLY A 27 23.40 5.14 -32.39
C GLY A 27 24.87 5.02 -32.76
N ALA A 28 25.69 5.98 -32.33
CA ALA A 28 27.13 5.95 -32.56
C ALA A 28 27.84 4.83 -31.77
N SER A 29 27.28 4.40 -30.64
CA SER A 29 27.79 3.28 -29.83
C SER A 29 27.25 1.90 -30.25
N GLY A 30 26.41 1.84 -31.30
CA GLY A 30 25.92 0.60 -31.90
C GLY A 30 24.51 0.18 -31.47
N GLU A 31 23.80 0.99 -30.68
CA GLU A 31 22.39 0.75 -30.36
C GLU A 31 21.54 0.89 -31.63
N ARG A 32 20.65 -0.07 -31.86
CA ARG A 32 19.80 -0.11 -33.06
C ARG A 32 18.40 0.45 -32.81
N ARG A 33 17.99 0.54 -31.54
CA ARG A 33 16.69 1.10 -31.10
C ARG A 33 16.76 2.62 -30.91
N ILE A 34 17.17 3.32 -31.95
CA ILE A 34 17.40 4.78 -31.94
C ILE A 34 16.31 5.57 -32.69
N TYR A 35 15.24 4.90 -33.13
CA TYR A 35 14.19 5.52 -33.90
C TYR A 35 12.92 5.74 -33.05
N ARG A 36 12.08 6.66 -33.52
CA ARG A 36 10.73 6.93 -33.03
C ARG A 36 9.71 6.86 -34.16
N LYS A 37 8.48 6.45 -33.86
CA LYS A 37 7.37 6.42 -34.82
C LYS A 37 6.13 7.06 -34.22
N ARG A 38 5.36 7.79 -35.03
CA ARG A 38 4.00 8.18 -34.65
C ARG A 38 3.12 6.93 -34.68
N GLY A 39 2.64 6.53 -33.51
CA GLY A 39 1.73 5.41 -33.36
C GLY A 39 0.69 5.73 -32.31
N GLU A 40 -0.35 4.92 -32.26
CA GLU A 40 -1.06 4.79 -30.99
C GLU A 40 -0.09 4.12 -30.02
N PRO A 41 0.13 4.66 -28.81
CA PRO A 41 0.95 3.97 -27.83
C PRO A 41 0.45 2.54 -27.70
N GLU A 42 1.39 1.58 -27.64
CA GLU A 42 1.05 0.17 -27.43
C GLU A 42 0.29 0.11 -26.09
N LYS A 43 -1.05 0.10 -26.18
CA LYS A 43 -1.91 -0.01 -25.02
C LYS A 43 -1.56 -1.38 -24.47
N LYS A 44 -0.84 -1.42 -23.33
CA LYS A 44 -0.67 -2.66 -22.57
C LYS A 44 -2.06 -3.29 -22.48
N LEU A 45 -2.23 -4.39 -23.20
CA LEU A 45 -3.49 -5.08 -23.36
C LEU A 45 -3.88 -5.58 -21.96
N GLY A 46 -4.78 -4.89 -21.26
CA GLY A 46 -5.29 -5.32 -19.95
C GLY A 46 -5.69 -4.26 -18.93
N MET A 47 -5.14 -3.04 -18.94
CA MET A 47 -5.26 -2.13 -17.77
C MET A 47 -5.82 -0.75 -18.12
N GLN A 48 -7.08 -0.67 -18.57
CA GLN A 48 -7.85 0.57 -18.35
C GLN A 48 -8.62 0.39 -17.05
N GLN A 49 -8.09 1.00 -16.00
CA GLN A 49 -8.80 1.11 -14.74
C GLN A 49 -10.14 1.83 -14.96
N ARG A 50 -11.25 1.17 -14.63
CA ARG A 50 -12.63 1.66 -14.76
C ARG A 50 -13.11 2.26 -13.45
N LEU A 51 -12.89 1.56 -12.34
CA LEU A 51 -13.22 2.00 -10.99
C LEU A 51 -11.94 2.23 -10.18
N PRO A 52 -11.96 3.16 -9.20
CA PRO A 52 -10.87 3.28 -8.24
C PRO A 52 -10.57 1.93 -7.58
N LYS A 53 -9.29 1.65 -7.31
CA LYS A 53 -8.91 0.50 -6.48
C LYS A 53 -9.26 0.85 -5.03
N ARG A 54 -9.93 -0.04 -4.31
CA ARG A 54 -10.27 0.17 -2.89
C ARG A 54 -9.21 -0.44 -2.01
N ILE A 55 -8.74 0.34 -1.03
CA ILE A 55 -7.62 -0.05 -0.17
C ILE A 55 -7.93 0.21 1.29
N VAL A 56 -7.72 -0.78 2.16
CA VAL A 56 -7.74 -0.58 3.61
C VAL A 56 -6.34 -0.76 4.18
N PHE A 57 -5.85 0.24 4.90
CA PHE A 57 -4.66 0.16 5.73
C PHE A 57 -5.07 -0.02 7.19
N ALA A 58 -4.87 -1.22 7.73
CA ALA A 58 -5.09 -1.52 9.14
C ALA A 58 -3.78 -1.37 9.91
N VAL A 59 -3.62 -0.28 10.67
CA VAL A 59 -2.35 0.10 11.32
C VAL A 59 -2.34 -0.20 12.81
N ASP A 60 -1.23 -0.74 13.30
CA ASP A 60 -1.05 -1.04 14.72
C ASP A 60 -0.83 0.22 15.55
N LEU A 61 -1.78 0.47 16.46
CA LEU A 61 -1.79 1.53 17.47
C LEU A 61 -1.91 0.92 18.88
N SER A 62 -1.30 -0.25 19.10
CA SER A 62 -1.28 -0.91 20.39
C SER A 62 -0.41 -0.17 21.42
N ALA A 63 -0.57 -0.57 22.69
CA ALA A 63 0.21 0.00 23.77
C ALA A 63 1.72 -0.30 23.65
N SER A 64 2.12 -1.41 23.00
CA SER A 64 3.53 -1.73 22.75
C SER A 64 4.17 -0.73 21.79
N MET A 65 3.42 -0.26 20.79
CA MET A 65 3.87 0.79 19.88
C MET A 65 4.24 2.07 20.62
N ALA A 66 3.45 2.48 21.62
CA ALA A 66 3.68 3.72 22.36
C ALA A 66 4.71 3.60 23.50
N ARG A 67 4.72 2.49 24.26
CA ARG A 67 5.54 2.38 25.50
C ARG A 67 7.04 2.36 25.25
N MET A 68 7.48 1.70 24.18
CA MET A 68 8.90 1.58 23.84
C MET A 68 9.32 2.51 22.71
N ASN A 69 8.42 3.39 22.26
CA ASN A 69 8.67 4.28 21.12
C ASN A 69 9.90 5.17 21.31
N GLY A 70 10.18 5.63 22.54
CA GLY A 70 11.37 6.44 22.81
C GLY A 70 12.70 5.69 22.65
N TRP A 71 12.66 4.35 22.60
CA TRP A 71 13.83 3.48 22.42
C TRP A 71 13.92 2.95 20.99
N ASP A 72 12.81 2.39 20.51
CA ASP A 72 12.78 1.66 19.25
C ASP A 72 12.11 2.44 18.11
N GLY A 73 11.42 3.56 18.36
CA GLY A 73 10.78 4.41 17.36
C GLY A 73 9.64 3.76 16.56
N ARG A 74 9.02 2.66 17.02
CA ARG A 74 8.01 1.93 16.24
C ARG A 74 6.78 2.75 15.87
N LEU A 75 6.19 3.47 16.83
CA LEU A 75 5.04 4.34 16.56
C LEU A 75 5.43 5.51 15.66
N ASP A 76 6.63 6.07 15.83
CA ASP A 76 7.13 7.15 14.99
C ASP A 76 7.32 6.67 13.53
N ARG A 77 7.84 5.45 13.34
CA ARG A 77 7.93 4.84 12.01
C ARG A 77 6.56 4.57 11.40
N MET A 78 5.61 4.06 12.18
CA MET A 78 4.24 3.84 11.72
C MET A 78 3.59 5.15 11.28
N ALA A 79 3.69 6.20 12.10
CA ALA A 79 3.18 7.53 11.80
C ALA A 79 3.85 8.13 10.54
N SER A 80 5.17 8.01 10.43
CA SER A 80 5.92 8.45 9.23
C SER A 80 5.46 7.70 7.98
N GLY A 81 5.23 6.39 8.09
CA GLY A 81 4.69 5.57 7.01
C GLY A 81 3.30 6.00 6.57
N VAL A 82 2.40 6.30 7.52
CA VAL A 82 1.06 6.82 7.24
C VAL A 82 1.12 8.21 6.60
N ILE A 83 2.04 9.09 7.02
CA ILE A 83 2.27 10.38 6.36
C ILE A 83 2.68 10.14 4.90
N MET A 84 3.68 9.30 4.65
CA MET A 84 4.13 9.01 3.29
C MET A 84 3.03 8.42 2.41
N LEU A 85 2.17 7.57 2.98
CA LEU A 85 0.98 7.02 2.33
C LEU A 85 -0.01 8.12 1.93
N MET A 86 -0.39 8.99 2.86
CA MET A 86 -1.33 10.09 2.59
C MET A 86 -0.76 11.07 1.56
N GLU A 87 0.53 11.39 1.65
CA GLU A 87 1.21 12.24 0.66
C GLU A 87 1.20 11.59 -0.73
N ALA A 88 1.66 10.33 -0.82
CA ALA A 88 1.70 9.60 -2.07
C ALA A 88 0.31 9.52 -2.71
N LEU A 89 -0.72 9.14 -1.95
CA LEU A 89 -2.09 8.98 -2.47
C LEU A 89 -2.79 10.32 -2.75
N SER A 90 -2.20 11.46 -2.38
CA SER A 90 -2.75 12.79 -2.65
C SER A 90 -2.33 13.40 -3.98
N ASP A 91 -1.39 12.78 -4.72
CA ASP A 91 -0.90 13.32 -5.99
C ASP A 91 -2.06 13.46 -7.00
N PRO A 92 -2.36 14.69 -7.49
CA PRO A 92 -3.47 14.92 -8.42
C PRO A 92 -3.40 14.08 -9.71
N GLN A 93 -2.22 13.63 -10.11
CA GLN A 93 -2.03 12.82 -11.32
C GLN A 93 -2.64 11.42 -11.20
N PHE A 94 -2.78 10.88 -9.98
CA PHE A 94 -3.26 9.52 -9.77
C PHE A 94 -4.18 9.32 -8.57
N ALA A 95 -4.47 10.35 -7.76
CA ALA A 95 -5.39 10.26 -6.62
C ALA A 95 -6.75 9.65 -7.00
N HIS A 96 -7.30 10.00 -8.17
CA HIS A 96 -8.57 9.46 -8.69
C HIS A 96 -8.57 7.94 -8.94
N LYS A 97 -7.40 7.29 -8.92
CA LYS A 97 -7.24 5.85 -9.12
C LYS A 97 -7.40 5.06 -7.82
N PHE A 98 -7.47 5.73 -6.68
CA PHE A 98 -7.48 5.07 -5.38
C PHE A 98 -8.61 5.63 -4.52
N ASP A 99 -9.33 4.74 -3.87
CA ASP A 99 -10.22 5.05 -2.76
C ASP A 99 -9.69 4.28 -1.56
N TYR A 100 -9.35 4.95 -0.48
CA TYR A 100 -8.66 4.31 0.64
C TYR A 100 -9.22 4.71 1.99
N SER A 101 -9.10 3.78 2.94
CA SER A 101 -9.37 4.00 4.34
C SER A 101 -8.15 3.61 5.17
N ILE A 102 -7.93 4.33 6.27
CA ILE A 102 -6.94 4.00 7.28
C ILE A 102 -7.70 3.76 8.59
N VAL A 103 -7.51 2.58 9.16
CA VAL A 103 -8.09 2.18 10.43
C VAL A 103 -7.00 1.71 11.39
N GLY A 104 -7.09 2.09 12.66
CA GLY A 104 -6.17 1.67 13.70
C GLY A 104 -6.69 0.46 14.46
N HIS A 105 -5.80 -0.45 14.84
CA HIS A 105 -6.10 -1.55 15.76
C HIS A 105 -5.18 -1.50 16.98
N SER A 106 -5.66 -2.00 18.11
CA SER A 106 -4.95 -2.03 19.39
C SER A 106 -5.50 -3.15 20.27
N GLY A 107 -4.99 -3.27 21.50
CA GLY A 107 -5.52 -4.24 22.46
C GLY A 107 -6.97 -4.03 22.89
N ALA A 108 -7.53 -2.84 22.69
CA ALA A 108 -8.91 -2.51 23.09
C ALA A 108 -9.90 -2.47 21.91
N ARG A 109 -9.43 -2.15 20.70
CA ARG A 109 -10.28 -1.90 19.52
C ARG A 109 -9.58 -2.40 18.25
N TYR A 110 -10.37 -2.76 17.23
CA TYR A 110 -9.87 -3.24 15.93
C TYR A 110 -10.19 -2.30 14.76
N ASP A 111 -10.93 -1.22 15.01
CA ASP A 111 -11.62 -0.41 14.00
C ASP A 111 -11.54 1.10 14.25
N VAL A 112 -10.44 1.59 14.83
CA VAL A 112 -10.29 3.01 15.17
C VAL A 112 -10.24 3.82 13.87
N PRO A 113 -11.24 4.65 13.53
CA PRO A 113 -11.25 5.34 12.26
C PRO A 113 -10.18 6.45 12.26
N LEU A 114 -9.33 6.47 11.22
CA LEU A 114 -8.34 7.54 11.00
C LEU A 114 -8.64 8.30 9.71
N VAL A 115 -8.91 7.58 8.63
CA VAL A 115 -9.32 8.13 7.32
C VAL A 115 -10.45 7.25 6.77
N ALA A 116 -11.56 7.86 6.39
CA ALA A 116 -12.69 7.16 5.76
C ALA A 116 -12.54 7.15 4.24
N PHE A 117 -13.14 6.14 3.59
CA PHE A 117 -13.30 6.12 2.13
C PHE A 117 -13.99 7.40 1.65
N GLY A 118 -13.57 7.91 0.48
CA GLY A 118 -14.06 9.17 -0.08
C GLY A 118 -13.65 10.44 0.68
N GLU A 119 -13.02 10.34 1.85
CA GLU A 119 -12.61 11.47 2.70
C GLU A 119 -11.10 11.49 2.98
N PRO A 120 -10.23 11.44 1.95
CA PRO A 120 -8.79 11.57 2.17
C PRO A 120 -8.44 12.98 2.67
N PRO A 121 -7.46 13.11 3.59
CA PRO A 121 -7.04 14.42 4.10
C PRO A 121 -6.36 15.27 3.03
N LYS A 122 -6.85 16.50 2.86
CA LYS A 122 -6.50 17.42 1.77
C LYS A 122 -5.49 18.48 2.17
N SER A 123 -5.33 18.72 3.47
CA SER A 123 -4.43 19.74 4.03
C SER A 123 -3.39 19.14 4.98
N GLU A 124 -2.31 19.87 5.20
CA GLU A 124 -1.29 19.49 6.20
C GLU A 124 -1.90 19.37 7.61
N ASP A 125 -2.83 20.25 7.97
CA ASP A 125 -3.52 20.22 9.26
C ASP A 125 -4.38 18.96 9.42
N GLU A 126 -5.12 18.56 8.37
CA GLU A 126 -5.91 17.33 8.39
C GLU A 126 -5.02 16.07 8.53
N ARG A 127 -3.87 16.04 7.83
CA ARG A 127 -2.89 14.95 7.95
C ARG A 127 -2.25 14.94 9.33
N ALA A 128 -1.93 16.10 9.89
CA ALA A 128 -1.41 16.22 11.24
C ALA A 128 -2.43 15.70 12.28
N LEU A 129 -3.72 15.97 12.08
CA LEU A 129 -4.78 15.47 12.96
C LEU A 129 -4.90 13.94 12.92
N VAL A 130 -4.75 13.32 11.74
CA VAL A 130 -4.68 11.85 11.61
C VAL A 130 -3.55 11.29 12.47
N VAL A 131 -2.35 11.87 12.34
CA VAL A 131 -1.17 11.44 13.11
C VAL A 131 -1.35 11.68 14.61
N GLU A 132 -1.89 12.84 15.00
CA GLU A 132 -2.17 13.14 16.41
C GLU A 132 -3.12 12.09 17.03
N ASN A 133 -4.17 11.72 16.28
CA ASN A 133 -5.12 10.68 16.70
C ASN A 133 -4.44 9.32 16.85
N MET A 134 -3.49 8.96 15.97
CA MET A 134 -2.68 7.75 16.11
C MET A 134 -1.91 7.74 17.45
N TYR A 135 -1.19 8.83 17.77
CA TYR A 135 -0.45 8.93 19.03
C TYR A 135 -1.36 8.94 20.25
N ARG A 136 -2.47 9.67 20.19
CA ARG A 136 -3.43 9.77 21.29
C ARG A 136 -4.04 8.42 21.62
N HIS A 137 -4.42 7.66 20.59
CA HIS A 137 -4.95 6.31 20.75
C HIS A 137 -3.88 5.35 21.29
N ALA A 138 -2.71 5.29 20.66
CA ALA A 138 -1.65 4.35 21.07
C ALA A 138 -1.19 4.58 22.52
N LYS A 139 -1.09 5.84 22.96
CA LYS A 139 -0.73 6.19 24.35
C LYS A 139 -1.79 5.82 25.38
N SER A 140 -3.06 5.78 24.98
CA SER A 140 -4.18 5.43 25.87
C SER A 140 -4.61 3.97 25.75
N ALA A 141 -4.06 3.22 24.79
CA ALA A 141 -4.40 1.83 24.55
C ALA A 141 -4.03 0.93 25.75
N THR A 142 -4.92 -0.02 26.04
CA THR A 142 -4.66 -1.10 26.98
C THR A 142 -3.84 -2.21 26.31
N THR A 143 -3.23 -3.09 27.12
CA THR A 143 -2.58 -4.30 26.59
C THR A 143 -3.61 -5.27 26.04
N GLY A 144 -3.31 -5.88 24.90
CA GLY A 144 -4.15 -6.84 24.21
C GLY A 144 -3.72 -6.91 22.75
N ASP A 145 -4.41 -7.73 21.97
CA ASP A 145 -4.22 -7.82 20.52
C ASP A 145 -5.57 -8.03 19.86
N ASN A 146 -5.88 -7.21 18.86
CA ASN A 146 -7.01 -7.42 17.97
C ASN A 146 -6.58 -7.42 16.50
N SER A 147 -5.32 -7.73 16.21
CA SER A 147 -4.74 -7.78 14.86
C SER A 147 -5.52 -8.75 13.97
N LEU A 148 -5.91 -9.92 14.49
CA LEU A 148 -6.73 -10.90 13.76
C LEU A 148 -8.12 -10.33 13.42
N GLN A 149 -8.78 -9.71 14.41
CA GLN A 149 -10.09 -9.11 14.20
C GLN A 149 -10.02 -7.94 13.22
N ALA A 150 -8.95 -7.14 13.29
CA ALA A 150 -8.69 -6.05 12.36
C ALA A 150 -8.51 -6.56 10.93
N ALA A 151 -7.80 -7.67 10.73
CA ALA A 151 -7.65 -8.30 9.40
C ALA A 151 -9.01 -8.78 8.83
N ILE A 152 -9.84 -9.40 9.67
CA ILE A 152 -11.19 -9.85 9.28
C ILE A 152 -12.06 -8.65 8.90
N CYS A 153 -12.11 -7.63 9.75
CA CYS A 153 -12.93 -6.44 9.52
C CYS A 153 -12.44 -5.62 8.32
N ALA A 154 -11.12 -5.48 8.13
CA ALA A 154 -10.57 -4.78 6.97
C ALA A 154 -10.89 -5.48 5.65
N THR A 155 -10.83 -6.82 5.64
CA THR A 155 -11.20 -7.65 4.47
C THR A 155 -12.69 -7.49 4.13
N ALA A 156 -13.56 -7.53 5.14
CA ALA A 156 -14.99 -7.28 4.92
C ALA A 156 -15.26 -5.85 4.44
N MET A 157 -14.64 -4.86 5.10
CA MET A 157 -14.82 -3.42 4.82
C MET A 157 -14.41 -3.05 3.40
N VAL A 158 -13.27 -3.56 2.90
CA VAL A 158 -12.81 -3.21 1.55
C VAL A 158 -13.79 -3.71 0.49
N ALA A 159 -14.38 -4.89 0.71
CA ALA A 159 -15.27 -5.58 -0.23
C ALA A 159 -16.71 -5.03 -0.27
N GLU A 160 -17.06 -4.06 0.58
CA GLU A 160 -18.43 -3.53 0.69
C GLU A 160 -18.95 -2.86 -0.59
N GLU A 161 -18.07 -2.25 -1.39
CA GLU A 161 -18.44 -1.58 -2.64
C GLU A 161 -17.60 -2.07 -3.81
N GLN A 162 -18.11 -1.83 -5.03
CA GLN A 162 -17.43 -2.22 -6.26
C GLN A 162 -16.17 -1.39 -6.48
N ALA A 163 -15.10 -2.09 -6.82
CA ALA A 163 -13.80 -1.54 -7.20
C ALA A 163 -13.21 -2.41 -8.31
N ASP A 164 -12.20 -1.89 -9.01
CA ASP A 164 -11.44 -2.72 -9.94
C ASP A 164 -10.61 -3.78 -9.19
N ASP A 165 -10.08 -3.40 -8.03
CA ASP A 165 -9.36 -4.29 -7.13
C ASP A 165 -9.63 -3.90 -5.67
N HIS A 166 -9.62 -4.90 -4.80
CA HIS A 166 -9.74 -4.74 -3.35
C HIS A 166 -8.45 -5.17 -2.66
N LEU A 167 -7.83 -4.26 -1.92
CA LEU A 167 -6.53 -4.47 -1.29
C LEU A 167 -6.62 -4.22 0.21
N VAL A 168 -5.99 -5.11 0.98
CA VAL A 168 -5.84 -4.93 2.43
C VAL A 168 -4.37 -4.99 2.79
N PHE A 169 -3.93 -4.03 3.60
CA PHE A 169 -2.61 -4.00 4.21
C PHE A 169 -2.76 -3.98 5.73
N LEU A 170 -2.44 -5.09 6.38
CA LEU A 170 -2.32 -5.16 7.83
C LEU A 170 -0.89 -4.82 8.24
N LEU A 171 -0.71 -3.74 9.00
CA LEU A 171 0.56 -3.37 9.59
C LEU A 171 0.54 -3.75 11.08
N SER A 172 1.52 -4.52 11.53
CA SER A 172 1.59 -5.05 12.90
C SER A 172 2.99 -4.93 13.51
N ASP A 173 3.08 -4.71 14.82
CA ASP A 173 4.33 -4.73 15.59
C ASP A 173 4.95 -6.13 15.76
N ALA A 174 4.34 -7.13 15.10
CA ALA A 174 4.79 -8.52 15.03
C ALA A 174 4.79 -9.26 16.39
N ASN A 175 4.06 -8.74 17.38
CA ASN A 175 3.94 -9.33 18.71
C ASN A 175 2.80 -10.37 18.82
N LEU A 176 2.39 -10.97 17.69
CA LEU A 176 1.24 -11.87 17.56
C LEU A 176 1.35 -13.13 18.44
N GLY A 177 2.56 -13.69 18.56
CA GLY A 177 2.81 -14.93 19.30
C GLY A 177 2.47 -14.84 20.80
N ARG A 178 2.63 -13.65 21.40
CA ARG A 178 2.28 -13.42 22.81
C ARG A 178 0.79 -13.59 23.09
N TYR A 179 -0.04 -13.41 22.07
CA TYR A 179 -1.49 -13.50 22.15
C TYR A 179 -2.03 -14.78 21.52
N ASN A 180 -1.16 -15.76 21.24
CA ASN A 180 -1.50 -17.04 20.65
C ASN A 180 -2.17 -16.90 19.26
N ILE A 181 -1.75 -15.89 18.50
CA ILE A 181 -2.18 -15.66 17.12
C ILE A 181 -1.08 -16.20 16.21
N ALA A 182 -1.42 -17.24 15.45
CA ALA A 182 -0.53 -17.82 14.45
C ALA A 182 -0.56 -17.02 13.14
N PRO A 183 0.55 -16.95 12.39
CA PRO A 183 0.59 -16.32 11.06
C PRO A 183 -0.46 -16.89 10.11
N SER A 184 -0.71 -18.20 10.19
CA SER A 184 -1.75 -18.87 9.41
C SER A 184 -3.16 -18.32 9.65
N GLN A 185 -3.47 -17.84 10.86
CA GLN A 185 -4.76 -17.23 11.17
C GLN A 185 -4.89 -15.85 10.52
N ILE A 186 -3.82 -15.05 10.54
CA ILE A 186 -3.77 -13.75 9.85
C ILE A 186 -3.88 -13.96 8.34
N SER A 187 -3.12 -14.92 7.79
CA SER A 187 -3.22 -15.28 6.39
C SER A 187 -4.64 -15.70 6.02
N ALA A 188 -5.27 -16.60 6.79
CA ALA A 188 -6.64 -17.04 6.53
C ALA A 188 -7.65 -15.89 6.58
N ALA A 189 -7.48 -14.92 7.48
CA ALA A 189 -8.31 -13.73 7.53
C ALA A 189 -8.14 -12.85 6.29
N LEU A 190 -6.90 -12.56 5.91
CA LEU A 190 -6.54 -11.73 4.75
C LEU A 190 -6.85 -12.38 3.39
N THR A 191 -7.10 -13.69 3.38
CA THR A 191 -7.50 -14.45 2.17
C THR A 191 -8.91 -15.05 2.30
N SER A 192 -9.71 -14.55 3.24
CA SER A 192 -11.06 -15.10 3.50
C SER A 192 -12.05 -14.78 2.38
N ASP A 193 -11.83 -13.68 1.65
CA ASP A 193 -12.58 -13.30 0.47
C ASP A 193 -11.69 -13.42 -0.78
N PRO A 194 -12.08 -14.21 -1.81
CA PRO A 194 -11.27 -14.39 -3.01
C PRO A 194 -11.18 -13.15 -3.90
N SER A 195 -12.05 -12.14 -3.70
CA SER A 195 -11.98 -10.85 -4.39
C SER A 195 -10.99 -9.87 -3.76
N VAL A 196 -10.45 -10.20 -2.58
CA VAL A 196 -9.56 -9.32 -1.82
C VAL A 196 -8.13 -9.85 -1.82
N THR A 197 -7.19 -8.99 -2.18
CA THR A 197 -5.76 -9.26 -2.07
C THR A 197 -5.22 -8.66 -0.78
N GLY A 198 -5.18 -9.47 0.27
CA GLY A 198 -4.67 -9.08 1.59
C GLY A 198 -3.18 -9.39 1.80
N HIS A 199 -2.48 -8.44 2.43
CA HIS A 199 -1.05 -8.48 2.74
C HIS A 199 -0.80 -8.10 4.20
N ALA A 200 0.23 -8.69 4.81
CA ALA A 200 0.72 -8.33 6.14
C ALA A 200 2.12 -7.71 6.05
N ILE A 201 2.32 -6.60 6.75
CA ILE A 201 3.60 -5.91 6.87
C ILE A 201 3.97 -5.83 8.35
N PHE A 202 5.08 -6.46 8.72
CA PHE A 202 5.55 -6.53 10.09
C PHE A 202 6.58 -5.43 10.36
N VAL A 203 6.25 -4.51 11.27
CA VAL A 203 7.06 -3.36 11.70
C VAL A 203 7.64 -3.65 13.08
N ALA A 204 8.64 -4.52 13.13
CA ALA A 204 9.23 -5.01 14.37
C ALA A 204 10.75 -5.18 14.25
N GLU A 205 11.36 -5.79 15.27
CA GLU A 205 12.74 -6.24 15.18
C GLU A 205 12.91 -7.23 14.02
N PRO A 206 14.04 -7.16 13.29
CA PRO A 206 14.21 -7.87 12.01
C PRO A 206 13.98 -9.37 12.11
N SER A 207 14.56 -10.03 13.12
CA SER A 207 14.44 -11.49 13.27
C SER A 207 12.99 -11.96 13.43
N ALA A 208 12.16 -11.20 14.16
CA ALA A 208 10.75 -11.52 14.34
C ALA A 208 9.93 -11.18 13.10
N ALA A 209 10.18 -10.02 12.49
CA ALA A 209 9.49 -9.56 11.30
C ALA A 209 9.76 -10.48 10.09
N ASP A 210 11.02 -10.88 9.88
CA ASP A 210 11.44 -11.77 8.80
C ASP A 210 10.87 -13.17 8.98
N TRP A 211 10.87 -13.70 10.22
CA TRP A 211 10.27 -15.00 10.50
C TRP A 211 8.77 -15.00 10.23
N LEU A 212 8.03 -13.98 10.71
CA LEU A 212 6.59 -13.86 10.46
C LEU A 212 6.27 -13.66 8.98
N ALA A 213 7.06 -12.86 8.26
CA ALA A 213 6.90 -12.67 6.82
C ALA A 213 7.13 -13.98 6.05
N ALA A 214 8.09 -14.81 6.45
CA ALA A 214 8.40 -16.08 5.82
C ALA A 214 7.31 -17.16 6.04
N GLU A 215 6.54 -17.07 7.12
CA GLU A 215 5.41 -17.96 7.41
C GLU A 215 4.14 -17.59 6.62
N MET A 216 4.09 -16.39 6.03
CA MET A 216 2.98 -15.98 5.17
C MET A 216 3.11 -16.61 3.76
N PRO A 217 2.01 -16.77 3.02
CA PRO A 217 2.07 -17.17 1.62
C PRO A 217 2.95 -16.23 0.80
N ALA A 218 3.56 -16.77 -0.26
CA ALA A 218 4.44 -16.00 -1.15
C ALA A 218 3.74 -14.73 -1.65
N GLY A 219 4.44 -13.59 -1.53
CA GLY A 219 3.91 -12.28 -1.93
C GLY A 219 2.90 -11.65 -0.95
N ARG A 220 2.58 -12.28 0.18
CA ARG A 220 1.58 -11.79 1.15
C ARG A 220 2.12 -11.36 2.50
N GLY A 221 3.39 -11.65 2.80
CA GLY A 221 4.07 -11.22 4.03
C GLY A 221 5.33 -10.42 3.72
N PHE A 222 5.52 -9.32 4.43
CA PHE A 222 6.69 -8.46 4.28
C PHE A 222 7.19 -7.98 5.65
N ALA A 223 8.49 -7.75 5.74
CA ALA A 223 9.12 -7.07 6.87
C ALA A 223 9.48 -5.64 6.47
N ALA A 224 9.16 -4.67 7.33
CA ALA A 224 9.52 -3.27 7.13
C ALA A 224 10.16 -2.71 8.40
N MET A 225 11.49 -2.55 8.37
CA MET A 225 12.24 -2.04 9.51
C MET A 225 12.21 -0.52 9.62
N GLU A 226 12.12 0.18 8.48
CA GLU A 226 12.15 1.64 8.40
C GLU A 226 10.89 2.17 7.71
N ALA A 227 10.51 3.42 8.01
CA ALA A 227 9.40 4.09 7.31
C ALA A 227 9.66 4.20 5.79
N SER A 228 10.92 4.42 5.40
CA SER A 228 11.38 4.40 4.01
C SER A 228 11.10 3.06 3.33
N SER A 229 11.25 1.97 4.07
CA SER A 229 11.02 0.61 3.59
C SER A 229 9.54 0.35 3.38
N LEU A 230 8.66 0.89 4.22
CA LEU A 230 7.21 0.69 4.10
C LEU A 230 6.67 1.07 2.71
N VAL A 231 7.08 2.20 2.16
CA VAL A 231 6.64 2.63 0.82
C VAL A 231 7.17 1.69 -0.27
N SER A 232 8.42 1.25 -0.15
CA SER A 232 9.00 0.27 -1.08
C SER A 232 8.31 -1.09 -0.98
N THR A 233 7.94 -1.52 0.23
CA THR A 233 7.20 -2.75 0.53
C THR A 233 5.80 -2.69 -0.04
N LEU A 234 5.10 -1.56 0.12
CA LEU A 234 3.80 -1.35 -0.48
C LEU A 234 3.87 -1.43 -2.00
N LYS A 235 4.88 -0.79 -2.61
CA LYS A 235 5.11 -0.92 -4.05
C LYS A 235 5.31 -2.37 -4.48
N GLN A 236 6.13 -3.14 -3.76
CA GLN A 236 6.32 -4.56 -4.02
C GLN A 236 5.02 -5.35 -3.89
N ALA A 237 4.21 -5.04 -2.87
CA ALA A 237 2.92 -5.69 -2.66
C ALA A 237 1.89 -5.33 -3.74
N PHE A 238 1.86 -4.07 -4.20
CA PHE A 238 1.07 -3.68 -5.38
C PHE A 238 1.53 -4.38 -6.64
N GLU A 239 2.83 -4.54 -6.86
CA GLU A 239 3.37 -5.28 -8.00
C GLU A 239 3.01 -6.77 -7.92
N ALA A 240 3.07 -7.37 -6.73
CA ALA A 240 2.65 -8.76 -6.50
C ALA A 240 1.15 -8.95 -6.79
N ALA A 241 0.31 -8.01 -6.36
CA ALA A 241 -1.14 -8.03 -6.60
C ALA A 241 -1.53 -7.92 -8.09
N VAL A 242 -0.63 -7.43 -8.96
CA VAL A 242 -0.86 -7.30 -10.41
C VAL A 242 -0.42 -8.55 -11.18
N VAL A 243 0.31 -9.48 -10.53
CA VAL A 243 0.87 -10.68 -11.16
C VAL A 243 0.03 -11.94 -10.89
N GLU A 244 -0.92 -11.90 -9.95
CA GLU A 244 -1.98 -12.91 -9.77
C GLU A 244 -3.14 -12.69 -10.76
#